data_AF-A3CWC8-F1
#
_entry.id   AF-A3CWC8-F1
#
_cell.length_a   1.000
_cell.length_b   1.000
_cell.length_c   1.000
_cell.angle_alpha   90.00
_cell.angle_beta   90.00
_cell.angle_gamma   90.00
#
_symmetry.space_group_name_H-M   'P 1'
#
loop_
_entity.id
_entity.type
_entity.pdbx_description
1 polymer ?
#
loop_
_entity_poly.entity_id
_entity_poly.type
_entity_poly.pdbx_seq_one_letter_code
_entity_poly.pdbx_strand_id
1 'polypeptide(L)'
;MKYLHVILILCLLILPAAAETPRPAESPVEAPVDRLEIDDAVKQASPHYVMLVGTDDEQENLLGYIDRSPRSNEEKKALKESLREIWEKYPVVHETEGAVTRIAFDPAAGENPVLTDEENTVLADISRAMAEEFATPATGTQATWYDLSIWLVKTDGQGNEAWNRTYPGGDSADVASVLQADDGGYLIAANTGFRDALLLRTDADGNEVWRKTYGGPDWDTVRAVVATGDGNYVVAGSTGWTPEKDTRSAWLFKVTPDGREVWSRTFPGDGLFTTVDLTGDGGFILGGKRNTGTNNAWLVRVDRDGREEWNRTIGGNDSGIVDSVISTPVDGGYLAAVRNPWEAARSGTAATIRLFKTDPTGEVLWTKTLDEMDGGTGATLLEPLGGGAVGYLVAGGAFCPGSDLPGPCLTRLGGTGDVAWAVTPEIPGVFPITSAVAPSPGEYAFTGTVYAGGPHDGWLVLVDHRGDVTAARSFGGDATDDISALAATADGGYVLAGTTRSFGENGWTAPARAPGFGALAATAACGIALLRRGVRRG
;
A
#
# COMPACT_ATOMS: atom_id res chain seq x y z
N MET A 1 -18.30 -64.77 7.45
CA MET A 1 -18.71 -65.90 6.57
C MET A 1 -19.99 -65.49 5.85
N LYS A 2 -20.06 -65.56 4.50
CA LYS A 2 -21.28 -65.55 3.62
C LYS A 2 -22.25 -64.33 3.75
N TYR A 3 -22.91 -63.75 2.74
CA TYR A 3 -23.01 -63.86 1.25
C TYR A 3 -23.03 -62.42 0.67
N LEU A 4 -22.80 -62.05 -0.61
CA LEU A 4 -22.62 -62.68 -1.93
C LEU A 4 -23.89 -62.87 -2.81
N HIS A 5 -23.82 -62.37 -4.06
CA HIS A 5 -24.80 -62.32 -5.17
C HIS A 5 -25.81 -61.14 -5.13
N VAL A 6 -25.85 -60.18 -6.08
CA VAL A 6 -25.94 -60.18 -7.57
C VAL A 6 -27.38 -60.37 -8.07
N ILE A 7 -27.90 -59.39 -8.83
CA ILE A 7 -28.54 -59.55 -10.17
C ILE A 7 -28.90 -58.16 -10.76
N LEU A 8 -28.70 -58.04 -12.07
CA LEU A 8 -29.04 -56.92 -12.95
C LEU A 8 -30.40 -57.19 -13.62
N ILE A 9 -31.26 -56.18 -13.88
CA ILE A 9 -32.24 -56.27 -14.98
C ILE A 9 -32.66 -54.87 -15.50
N LEU A 10 -32.82 -54.82 -16.81
CA LEU A 10 -33.16 -53.65 -17.63
C LEU A 10 -34.68 -53.46 -17.69
N CYS A 11 -35.15 -52.21 -17.84
CA CYS A 11 -36.32 -51.92 -18.70
C CYS A 11 -36.38 -50.43 -19.06
N LEU A 12 -36.28 -50.11 -20.36
CA LEU A 12 -36.72 -48.82 -20.89
C LEU A 12 -38.25 -48.78 -20.92
N LEU A 13 -38.84 -47.61 -20.65
CA LEU A 13 -39.97 -47.10 -21.43
C LEU A 13 -40.00 -45.56 -21.36
N ILE A 14 -40.39 -44.94 -22.46
CA ILE A 14 -40.24 -43.50 -22.75
C ILE A 14 -41.54 -42.76 -22.40
N LEU A 15 -41.46 -41.50 -21.94
CA LEU A 15 -42.31 -40.33 -22.27
C LEU A 15 -41.84 -39.08 -21.45
N PRO A 16 -42.24 -37.82 -21.79
CA PRO A 16 -41.34 -36.67 -21.66
C PRO A 16 -41.63 -35.65 -20.53
N ALA A 17 -40.60 -34.84 -20.28
CA ALA A 17 -40.52 -33.49 -19.69
C ALA A 17 -41.76 -32.85 -19.01
N ALA A 18 -41.60 -32.52 -17.71
CA ALA A 18 -41.90 -31.19 -17.16
C ALA A 18 -41.31 -30.98 -15.75
N ALA A 19 -40.92 -29.73 -15.46
CA ALA A 19 -40.77 -29.07 -14.15
C ALA A 19 -39.74 -29.60 -13.12
N GLU A 20 -38.75 -28.76 -12.83
CA GLU A 20 -37.85 -28.86 -11.67
C GLU A 20 -38.57 -28.47 -10.37
N THR A 21 -38.16 -29.08 -9.25
CA THR A 21 -38.31 -28.50 -7.90
C THR A 21 -37.06 -28.84 -7.07
N PRO A 22 -36.58 -27.93 -6.19
CA PRO A 22 -35.21 -27.96 -5.68
C PRO A 22 -35.02 -28.83 -4.41
N ARG A 23 -33.75 -29.08 -4.07
CA ARG A 23 -33.31 -29.65 -2.77
C ARG A 23 -32.35 -28.67 -2.07
N PRO A 24 -32.21 -28.77 -0.73
CA PRO A 24 -31.88 -27.61 0.10
C PRO A 24 -30.39 -27.28 0.13
N ALA A 25 -30.10 -26.02 0.46
CA ALA A 25 -28.76 -25.55 0.80
C ALA A 25 -28.44 -25.87 2.28
N GLU A 26 -27.21 -26.29 2.53
CA GLU A 26 -26.57 -26.18 3.85
C GLU A 26 -25.33 -25.28 3.68
N SER A 27 -25.17 -24.31 4.59
CA SER A 27 -24.22 -23.20 4.47
C SER A 27 -22.78 -23.57 4.86
N PRO A 28 -21.76 -22.86 4.33
CA PRO A 28 -20.43 -22.86 4.91
C PRO A 28 -20.38 -22.06 6.22
N VAL A 29 -19.46 -22.41 7.12
CA VAL A 29 -19.18 -21.67 8.36
C VAL A 29 -17.89 -20.87 8.16
N GLU A 30 -18.01 -19.55 8.06
CA GLU A 30 -16.88 -18.62 8.04
C GLU A 30 -16.32 -18.41 9.47
N ALA A 31 -15.01 -18.18 9.57
CA ALA A 31 -14.39 -17.64 10.78
C ALA A 31 -14.43 -16.10 10.69
N PRO A 32 -14.96 -15.38 11.71
CA PRO A 32 -15.31 -13.98 11.54
C PRO A 32 -14.13 -13.04 11.86
N VAL A 33 -14.02 -11.93 11.12
CA VAL A 33 -13.01 -10.86 11.29
C VAL A 33 -13.64 -9.71 12.08
N ASP A 34 -12.99 -9.25 13.15
CA ASP A 34 -13.47 -8.12 13.96
C ASP A 34 -13.64 -6.85 13.10
N ARG A 35 -14.91 -6.47 12.89
CA ARG A 35 -15.36 -5.40 12.00
C ARG A 35 -16.18 -4.38 12.79
N LEU A 36 -15.75 -3.13 12.77
CA LEU A 36 -16.48 -2.03 13.39
C LEU A 36 -17.49 -1.43 12.38
N GLU A 37 -18.76 -1.33 12.77
CA GLU A 37 -19.81 -0.69 11.98
C GLU A 37 -20.47 0.43 12.82
N ILE A 38 -20.23 1.69 12.45
CA ILE A 38 -20.91 2.84 13.08
C ILE A 38 -22.18 3.13 12.28
N ASP A 39 -23.32 3.28 12.96
CA ASP A 39 -24.61 3.60 12.35
C ASP A 39 -24.55 4.98 11.65
N ASP A 40 -25.20 5.10 10.50
CA ASP A 40 -25.28 6.37 9.77
C ASP A 40 -26.04 7.45 10.54
N ALA A 41 -26.96 7.07 11.46
CA ALA A 41 -27.58 7.99 12.40
C ALA A 41 -26.54 8.72 13.27
N VAL A 42 -25.54 7.98 13.79
CA VAL A 42 -24.47 8.55 14.61
C VAL A 42 -23.59 9.49 13.78
N LYS A 43 -23.25 9.12 12.54
CA LYS A 43 -22.47 9.96 11.63
C LYS A 43 -23.20 11.24 11.21
N GLN A 44 -24.53 11.17 11.06
CA GLN A 44 -25.37 12.31 10.66
C GLN A 44 -25.70 13.24 11.82
N ALA A 45 -25.63 12.75 13.07
CA ALA A 45 -25.94 13.55 14.26
C ALA A 45 -24.96 14.72 14.50
N SER A 46 -23.70 14.56 14.09
CA SER A 46 -22.66 15.57 14.27
C SER A 46 -21.49 15.37 13.30
N PRO A 47 -20.88 16.44 12.72
CA PRO A 47 -19.59 16.33 12.04
C PRO A 47 -18.45 15.92 13.00
N HIS A 48 -18.67 15.95 14.31
CA HIS A 48 -17.76 15.51 15.36
C HIS A 48 -18.20 14.20 16.01
N TYR A 49 -19.00 13.35 15.32
CA TYR A 49 -19.54 12.09 15.85
C TYR A 49 -18.51 11.14 16.47
N VAL A 50 -17.24 11.23 16.06
CA VAL A 50 -16.12 10.46 16.64
C VAL A 50 -15.95 10.71 18.15
N MET A 51 -16.38 11.87 18.65
CA MET A 51 -16.39 12.16 20.10
C MET A 51 -17.48 11.39 20.86
N LEU A 52 -18.44 10.78 20.18
CA LEU A 52 -19.58 10.07 20.77
C LEU A 52 -19.40 8.54 20.78
N VAL A 53 -18.51 7.99 19.95
CA VAL A 53 -18.39 6.54 19.68
C VAL A 53 -17.40 5.80 20.60
N GLY A 54 -16.94 6.43 21.67
CA GLY A 54 -15.99 5.84 22.62
C GLY A 54 -16.69 5.08 23.74
N THR A 55 -16.11 3.94 24.12
CA THR A 55 -16.44 3.21 25.36
C THR A 55 -16.11 4.05 26.62
N ASP A 56 -16.63 3.68 27.79
CA ASP A 56 -16.38 4.38 29.07
C ASP A 56 -14.87 4.66 29.33
N ASP A 57 -14.00 3.69 29.04
CA ASP A 57 -12.54 3.83 29.17
C ASP A 57 -11.95 4.83 28.16
N GLU A 58 -12.50 4.89 26.94
CA GLU A 58 -12.09 5.85 25.90
C GLU A 58 -12.62 7.26 26.18
N GLN A 59 -13.80 7.38 26.78
CA GLN A 59 -14.39 8.64 27.25
C GLN A 59 -13.54 9.29 28.35
N GLU A 60 -13.10 8.53 29.36
CA GLU A 60 -12.16 9.07 30.37
C GLU A 60 -10.78 9.41 29.78
N ASN A 61 -10.34 8.72 28.71
CA ASN A 61 -9.15 9.14 27.97
C ASN A 61 -9.37 10.47 27.22
N LEU A 62 -10.52 10.69 26.58
CA LEU A 62 -10.89 11.97 25.94
C LEU A 62 -10.88 13.13 26.94
N LEU A 63 -11.43 12.92 28.14
CA LEU A 63 -11.37 13.88 29.25
C LEU A 63 -9.92 14.15 29.71
N GLY A 64 -9.02 13.19 29.57
CA GLY A 64 -7.59 13.34 29.85
C GLY A 64 -6.85 14.33 28.94
N TYR A 65 -7.24 14.45 27.66
CA TYR A 65 -6.65 15.45 26.75
C TYR A 65 -7.10 16.87 27.12
N ILE A 66 -8.35 17.05 27.58
CA ILE A 66 -8.83 18.36 28.05
C ILE A 66 -8.00 18.85 29.25
N ASP A 67 -7.58 17.98 30.17
CA ASP A 67 -6.68 18.36 31.29
C ASP A 67 -5.31 18.88 30.82
N ARG A 68 -4.81 18.35 29.71
CA ARG A 68 -3.47 18.66 29.17
C ARG A 68 -3.46 19.88 28.24
N SER A 69 -4.62 20.34 27.77
CA SER A 69 -4.78 21.61 27.04
C SER A 69 -4.16 22.82 27.77
N PRO A 70 -3.77 23.91 27.08
CA PRO A 70 -3.22 25.12 27.71
C PRO A 70 -4.27 26.03 28.38
N ARG A 71 -5.56 25.63 28.38
CA ARG A 71 -6.67 26.43 28.91
C ARG A 71 -6.68 26.55 30.43
N SER A 72 -7.45 27.51 30.96
CA SER A 72 -7.64 27.67 32.41
C SER A 72 -8.34 26.47 33.05
N ASN A 73 -8.17 26.29 34.36
CA ASN A 73 -8.80 25.18 35.08
C ASN A 73 -10.34 25.29 35.05
N GLU A 74 -10.86 26.52 35.04
CA GLU A 74 -12.27 26.86 34.90
C GLU A 74 -12.82 26.42 33.54
N GLU A 75 -12.12 26.75 32.44
CA GLU A 75 -12.49 26.33 31.07
C GLU A 75 -12.40 24.80 30.90
N LYS A 76 -11.31 24.18 31.39
CA LYS A 76 -11.14 22.73 31.36
C LYS A 76 -12.28 22.01 32.07
N LYS A 77 -12.67 22.50 33.25
CA LYS A 77 -13.79 21.95 34.00
C LYS A 77 -15.09 22.08 33.21
N ALA A 78 -15.38 23.25 32.66
CA ALA A 78 -16.60 23.49 31.87
C ALA A 78 -16.68 22.57 30.63
N LEU A 79 -15.59 22.46 29.86
CA LEU A 79 -15.53 21.59 28.68
C LEU A 79 -15.77 20.11 29.01
N LYS A 80 -15.22 19.63 30.14
CA LYS A 80 -15.46 18.26 30.64
C LYS A 80 -16.87 18.02 31.14
N GLU A 81 -17.48 19.04 31.75
CA GLU A 81 -18.84 18.99 32.27
C GLU A 81 -19.81 18.89 31.09
N SER A 82 -19.67 19.77 30.08
CA SER A 82 -20.49 19.73 28.86
C SER A 82 -20.24 18.49 27.98
N LEU A 83 -19.02 17.93 27.92
CA LEU A 83 -18.78 16.67 27.21
C LEU A 83 -19.54 15.50 27.85
N ARG A 84 -19.56 15.42 29.19
CA ARG A 84 -20.33 14.41 29.92
C ARG A 84 -21.83 14.61 29.76
N GLU A 85 -22.32 15.86 29.79
CA GLU A 85 -23.73 16.17 29.49
C GLU A 85 -24.13 15.70 28.08
N ILE A 86 -23.25 15.84 27.08
CA ILE A 86 -23.48 15.35 25.71
C ILE A 86 -23.51 13.81 25.68
N TRP A 87 -22.62 13.10 26.39
CA TRP A 87 -22.67 11.64 26.48
C TRP A 87 -23.89 11.11 27.25
N GLU A 88 -24.33 11.79 28.31
CA GLU A 88 -25.57 11.45 29.04
C GLU A 88 -26.83 11.70 28.20
N LYS A 89 -26.81 12.70 27.31
CA LYS A 89 -27.93 13.04 26.42
C LYS A 89 -27.98 12.19 25.15
N TYR A 90 -26.82 11.79 24.64
CA TYR A 90 -26.67 10.99 23.42
C TYR A 90 -25.84 9.72 23.65
N PRO A 91 -26.26 8.84 24.59
CA PRO A 91 -25.55 7.60 24.87
C PRO A 91 -25.49 6.71 23.62
N VAL A 92 -24.35 6.04 23.43
CA VAL A 92 -24.16 5.03 22.39
C VAL A 92 -24.06 3.63 23.01
N VAL A 93 -24.51 2.62 22.26
CA VAL A 93 -24.37 1.21 22.61
C VAL A 93 -23.41 0.52 21.66
N HIS A 94 -22.55 -0.34 22.21
CA HIS A 94 -21.60 -1.16 21.47
C HIS A 94 -22.11 -2.60 21.46
N GLU A 95 -22.87 -2.97 20.43
CA GLU A 95 -23.44 -4.31 20.28
C GLU A 95 -22.48 -5.21 19.47
N THR A 96 -21.86 -6.20 20.12
CA THR A 96 -21.00 -7.18 19.43
C THR A 96 -21.76 -8.45 19.10
N GLU A 97 -21.97 -8.72 17.81
CA GLU A 97 -22.53 -9.97 17.29
C GLU A 97 -21.48 -10.71 16.44
N GLY A 98 -21.02 -11.87 16.92
CA GLY A 98 -19.92 -12.60 16.28
C GLY A 98 -18.60 -11.82 16.38
N ALA A 99 -18.10 -11.36 15.23
CA ALA A 99 -16.98 -10.41 15.15
C ALA A 99 -17.41 -9.10 14.45
N VAL A 100 -18.66 -8.67 14.63
CA VAL A 100 -19.09 -7.33 14.22
C VAL A 100 -19.48 -6.56 15.47
N THR A 101 -18.76 -5.48 15.77
CA THR A 101 -19.16 -4.52 16.80
C THR A 101 -19.89 -3.38 16.11
N ARG A 102 -21.18 -3.25 16.41
CA ARG A 102 -22.01 -2.14 15.95
C ARG A 102 -22.06 -1.03 16.99
N ILE A 103 -21.87 0.20 16.56
CA ILE A 103 -22.03 1.39 17.40
C ILE A 103 -23.23 2.17 16.87
N ALA A 104 -24.27 2.25 17.67
CA ALA A 104 -25.49 3.02 17.41
C ALA A 104 -25.84 3.86 18.65
N PHE A 105 -26.75 4.82 18.52
CA PHE A 105 -27.33 5.44 19.71
C PHE A 105 -28.13 4.42 20.52
N ASP A 106 -28.07 4.51 21.85
CA ASP A 106 -29.01 3.81 22.72
C ASP A 106 -30.44 4.23 22.33
N PRO A 107 -31.39 3.29 22.17
CA PRO A 107 -32.80 3.63 21.97
C PRO A 107 -33.39 4.62 22.99
N ALA A 108 -32.79 4.75 24.17
CA ALA A 108 -33.13 5.76 25.18
C ALA A 108 -32.83 7.22 24.75
N ALA A 109 -31.92 7.44 23.79
CA ALA A 109 -31.59 8.76 23.24
C ALA A 109 -32.66 9.33 22.28
N GLY A 110 -33.64 8.50 21.88
CA GLY A 110 -34.69 8.85 20.92
C GLY A 110 -34.37 8.46 19.47
N GLU A 111 -35.33 8.62 18.56
CA GLU A 111 -35.14 8.31 17.13
C GLU A 111 -34.27 9.37 16.43
N ASN A 112 -33.15 8.95 15.84
CA ASN A 112 -32.19 9.76 15.08
C ASN A 112 -31.90 11.14 15.71
N PRO A 113 -31.29 11.19 16.91
CA PRO A 113 -30.89 12.45 17.52
C PRO A 113 -29.88 13.19 16.62
N VAL A 114 -30.10 14.50 16.48
CA VAL A 114 -29.14 15.42 15.87
C VAL A 114 -28.67 16.37 16.96
N LEU A 115 -27.35 16.61 17.06
CA LEU A 115 -26.80 17.56 18.01
C LEU A 115 -27.16 18.98 17.57
N THR A 116 -27.49 19.84 18.53
CA THR A 116 -27.76 21.25 18.24
C THR A 116 -26.50 21.98 17.77
N ASP A 117 -26.66 23.14 17.12
CA ASP A 117 -25.52 23.99 16.72
C ASP A 117 -24.66 24.39 17.93
N GLU A 118 -25.28 24.57 19.11
CA GLU A 118 -24.60 24.86 20.37
C GLU A 118 -23.75 23.67 20.84
N GLU A 119 -24.28 22.44 20.81
CA GLU A 119 -23.55 21.22 21.18
C GLU A 119 -22.45 20.87 20.18
N ASN A 120 -22.69 21.07 18.89
CA ASN A 120 -21.66 20.95 17.85
C ASN A 120 -20.55 21.99 18.03
N THR A 121 -20.89 23.22 18.45
CA THR A 121 -19.90 24.25 18.79
C THR A 121 -19.08 23.86 20.03
N VAL A 122 -19.71 23.24 21.03
CA VAL A 122 -19.03 22.70 22.22
C VAL A 122 -18.09 21.54 21.83
N LEU A 123 -18.53 20.57 21.03
CA LEU A 123 -17.65 19.50 20.53
C LEU A 123 -16.50 20.02 19.67
N ALA A 124 -16.73 21.05 18.85
CA ALA A 124 -15.68 21.72 18.09
C ALA A 124 -14.69 22.47 19.00
N ASP A 125 -15.15 23.07 20.11
CA ASP A 125 -14.28 23.74 21.08
C ASP A 125 -13.51 22.75 21.96
N ILE A 126 -14.09 21.59 22.28
CA ILE A 126 -13.40 20.45 22.92
C ILE A 126 -12.35 19.87 21.98
N SER A 127 -12.70 19.58 20.72
CA SER A 127 -11.77 19.12 19.69
C SER A 127 -10.60 20.10 19.52
N ARG A 128 -10.89 21.41 19.55
CA ARG A 128 -9.88 22.47 19.52
C ARG A 128 -9.07 22.57 20.81
N ALA A 129 -9.66 22.42 22.00
CA ALA A 129 -8.92 22.39 23.27
C ALA A 129 -7.95 21.20 23.33
N MET A 130 -8.34 20.04 22.80
CA MET A 130 -7.45 18.89 22.62
C MET A 130 -6.38 19.19 21.56
N ALA A 131 -6.71 19.81 20.43
CA ALA A 131 -5.72 20.26 19.44
C ALA A 131 -4.74 21.32 20.00
N GLU A 132 -5.18 22.15 20.95
CA GLU A 132 -4.36 23.16 21.63
C GLU A 132 -3.32 22.55 22.58
N GLU A 133 -3.50 21.32 23.09
CA GLU A 133 -2.44 20.54 23.75
C GLU A 133 -1.22 20.38 22.83
N PHE A 134 -1.48 20.22 21.53
CA PHE A 134 -0.46 19.97 20.51
C PHE A 134 0.00 21.26 19.78
N ALA A 135 -0.58 22.43 20.11
CA ALA A 135 -0.30 23.68 19.41
C ALA A 135 0.71 24.56 20.17
N THR A 136 1.94 24.67 19.65
CA THR A 136 2.77 25.86 19.85
C THR A 136 2.66 26.77 18.62
N PRO A 137 2.79 28.12 18.77
CA PRO A 137 2.29 29.05 17.76
C PRO A 137 3.15 29.08 16.50
N ALA A 138 2.68 28.41 15.44
CA ALA A 138 3.24 28.51 14.11
C ALA A 138 2.80 29.79 13.40
N THR A 139 3.73 30.48 12.75
CA THR A 139 3.42 31.57 11.82
C THR A 139 2.86 31.01 10.52
N GLY A 140 1.54 30.88 10.45
CA GLY A 140 0.80 31.15 9.21
C GLY A 140 0.83 30.12 8.08
N THR A 141 0.54 28.84 8.38
CA THR A 141 -0.48 28.02 7.68
C THR A 141 -0.66 26.74 8.48
N GLN A 142 -1.86 26.49 9.04
CA GLN A 142 -2.12 25.32 9.87
C GLN A 142 -2.55 24.12 9.00
N ALA A 143 -1.77 23.05 9.05
CA ALA A 143 -2.18 21.74 8.57
C ALA A 143 -3.35 21.19 9.39
N THR A 144 -4.21 20.40 8.74
CA THR A 144 -5.30 19.68 9.42
C THR A 144 -4.93 18.20 9.56
N TRP A 145 -5.57 17.49 10.49
CA TRP A 145 -5.16 16.15 10.95
C TRP A 145 -5.39 14.99 9.94
N TYR A 146 -5.29 15.28 8.63
CA TYR A 146 -5.34 14.31 7.52
C TYR A 146 -4.10 14.35 6.61
N ASP A 147 -3.24 15.37 6.74
CA ASP A 147 -2.12 15.61 5.82
C ASP A 147 -0.98 14.59 5.97
N LEU A 148 -1.00 13.53 5.15
CA LEU A 148 0.19 12.69 4.92
C LEU A 148 1.25 13.53 4.19
N SER A 149 2.38 13.79 4.85
CA SER A 149 3.50 14.49 4.19
C SER A 149 4.25 13.53 3.27
N ILE A 150 4.68 14.01 2.10
CA ILE A 150 5.64 13.28 1.26
C ILE A 150 6.97 13.27 2.00
N TRP A 151 7.59 12.11 2.09
CA TRP A 151 8.83 11.91 2.84
C TRP A 151 9.94 11.38 1.94
N LEU A 152 11.15 11.89 2.15
CA LEU A 152 12.36 11.50 1.43
C LEU A 152 13.50 11.30 2.42
N VAL A 153 14.09 10.11 2.44
CA VAL A 153 15.23 9.74 3.30
C VAL A 153 16.45 9.45 2.42
N LYS A 154 17.59 10.09 2.67
CA LYS A 154 18.88 9.77 2.05
C LYS A 154 19.74 9.01 3.06
N THR A 155 20.37 7.94 2.59
CA THR A 155 21.27 7.11 3.39
C THR A 155 22.64 6.97 2.74
N ASP A 156 23.62 6.53 3.53
CA ASP A 156 24.90 6.01 3.01
C ASP A 156 24.74 4.56 2.49
N GLY A 157 25.81 4.01 1.90
CA GLY A 157 25.81 2.63 1.37
C GLY A 157 25.68 1.52 2.42
N GLN A 158 25.61 1.86 3.71
CA GLN A 158 25.34 0.93 4.82
C GLN A 158 23.93 1.16 5.41
N GLY A 159 23.12 2.01 4.77
CA GLY A 159 21.77 2.36 5.16
C GLY A 159 21.68 3.40 6.30
N ASN A 160 22.78 3.96 6.79
CA ASN A 160 22.72 4.97 7.86
C ASN A 160 22.12 6.26 7.29
N GLU A 161 21.19 6.89 8.02
CA GLU A 161 20.60 8.16 7.60
C GLU A 161 21.67 9.25 7.48
N ALA A 162 21.72 9.90 6.30
CA ALA A 162 22.50 11.10 6.06
C ALA A 162 21.63 12.36 6.29
N TRP A 163 20.39 12.33 5.80
CA TRP A 163 19.34 13.31 6.08
C TRP A 163 17.96 12.77 5.69
N ASN A 164 16.90 13.35 6.24
CA ASN A 164 15.55 13.20 5.72
C ASN A 164 14.87 14.58 5.51
N ARG A 165 13.81 14.59 4.70
CA ARG A 165 13.04 15.77 4.30
C ARG A 165 11.57 15.44 4.15
N THR A 166 10.73 16.41 4.50
CA THR A 166 9.27 16.34 4.42
C THR A 166 8.73 17.47 3.57
N TYR A 167 7.72 17.18 2.76
CA TYR A 167 7.10 18.11 1.83
C TYR A 167 5.57 18.01 1.93
N PRO A 168 4.83 19.11 1.74
CA PRO A 168 3.37 19.09 1.70
C PRO A 168 2.85 18.02 0.73
N GLY A 169 2.07 17.07 1.24
CA GLY A 169 1.37 16.07 0.42
C GLY A 169 -0.07 16.42 0.08
N GLY A 170 -0.68 17.30 0.89
CA GLY A 170 -2.13 17.55 0.90
C GLY A 170 -2.91 16.39 1.52
N ASP A 171 -4.24 16.46 1.38
CA ASP A 171 -5.24 15.68 2.13
C ASP A 171 -5.07 14.15 2.12
N SER A 172 -4.30 13.59 1.17
CA SER A 172 -3.86 12.19 1.15
C SER A 172 -2.80 11.96 0.07
N ALA A 173 -1.52 12.07 0.42
CA ALA A 173 -0.43 11.70 -0.49
C ALA A 173 -0.22 10.18 -0.58
N ASP A 174 0.12 9.69 -1.78
CA ASP A 174 0.62 8.33 -2.04
C ASP A 174 1.85 8.42 -2.95
N VAL A 175 3.04 8.10 -2.45
CA VAL A 175 4.27 8.08 -3.26
C VAL A 175 4.34 6.76 -4.02
N ALA A 176 4.47 6.86 -5.35
CA ALA A 176 4.54 5.70 -6.23
C ALA A 176 5.97 5.31 -6.60
N SER A 177 6.88 6.28 -6.79
CA SER A 177 8.23 6.02 -7.31
C SER A 177 9.19 7.17 -7.02
N VAL A 178 10.49 6.86 -6.95
CA VAL A 178 11.58 7.83 -6.81
C VAL A 178 12.77 7.40 -7.67
N LEU A 179 13.49 8.37 -8.23
CA LEU A 179 14.79 8.16 -8.88
C LEU A 179 15.76 9.32 -8.57
N GLN A 180 17.06 9.07 -8.76
CA GLN A 180 18.07 10.12 -8.80
C GLN A 180 18.22 10.64 -10.24
N ALA A 181 18.29 11.96 -10.39
CA ALA A 181 18.54 12.66 -11.63
C ALA A 181 20.05 12.79 -11.93
N ASP A 182 20.41 13.06 -13.18
CA ASP A 182 21.81 13.20 -13.64
C ASP A 182 22.61 14.29 -12.91
N ASP A 183 21.93 15.29 -12.33
CA ASP A 183 22.53 16.37 -11.53
C ASP A 183 22.71 16.02 -10.03
N GLY A 184 22.33 14.81 -9.63
CA GLY A 184 22.44 14.30 -8.27
C GLY A 184 21.21 14.55 -7.37
N GLY A 185 20.26 15.39 -7.81
CA GLY A 185 18.98 15.59 -7.10
C GLY A 185 17.98 14.45 -7.33
N TYR A 186 16.78 14.55 -6.74
CA TYR A 186 15.78 13.48 -6.81
C TYR A 186 14.49 13.89 -7.53
N LEU A 187 13.85 12.94 -8.20
CA LEU A 187 12.51 13.09 -8.75
C LEU A 187 11.59 12.08 -8.05
N ILE A 188 10.52 12.58 -7.45
CA ILE A 188 9.51 11.82 -6.73
C ILE A 188 8.21 11.90 -7.53
N ALA A 189 7.62 10.74 -7.83
CA ALA A 189 6.31 10.63 -8.43
C ALA A 189 5.30 10.21 -7.34
N ALA A 190 4.29 11.04 -7.12
CA ALA A 190 3.28 10.87 -6.09
C ALA A 190 1.87 11.20 -6.60
N ASN A 191 0.85 10.84 -5.85
CA ASN A 191 -0.54 11.18 -6.08
C ASN A 191 -1.02 12.10 -4.95
N THR A 192 -1.82 13.12 -5.27
CA THR A 192 -2.43 14.02 -4.27
C THR A 192 -3.77 13.47 -3.76
N GLY A 193 -4.32 14.05 -2.69
CA GLY A 193 -5.60 13.62 -2.11
C GLY A 193 -6.81 13.73 -3.06
N PHE A 194 -6.76 14.66 -4.02
CA PHE A 194 -7.76 14.80 -5.09
C PHE A 194 -7.45 13.96 -6.34
N ARG A 195 -6.37 13.17 -6.30
CA ARG A 195 -5.85 12.34 -7.38
C ARG A 195 -5.52 13.11 -8.65
N ASP A 196 -4.58 14.04 -8.51
CA ASP A 196 -3.74 14.47 -9.63
C ASP A 196 -2.38 13.75 -9.57
N ALA A 197 -1.77 13.54 -10.73
CA ALA A 197 -0.39 13.08 -10.84
C ALA A 197 0.60 14.18 -10.43
N LEU A 198 1.26 14.05 -9.29
CA LEU A 198 2.27 14.98 -8.80
C LEU A 198 3.69 14.49 -9.13
N LEU A 199 4.49 15.36 -9.73
CA LEU A 199 5.95 15.22 -9.73
C LEU A 199 6.56 16.31 -8.85
N LEU A 200 7.44 15.90 -7.95
CA LEU A 200 8.22 16.75 -7.04
C LEU A 200 9.71 16.53 -7.33
N ARG A 201 10.42 17.63 -7.60
CA ARG A 201 11.84 17.66 -7.95
C ARG A 201 12.62 18.37 -6.85
N THR A 202 13.72 17.76 -6.42
CA THR A 202 14.59 18.28 -5.35
C THR A 202 16.04 18.35 -5.79
N ASP A 203 16.86 19.17 -5.14
CA ASP A 203 18.31 19.15 -5.32
C ASP A 203 18.95 17.95 -4.58
N ALA A 204 20.27 17.83 -4.65
CA ALA A 204 21.01 16.73 -4.01
C ALA A 204 20.96 16.74 -2.47
N ASP A 205 20.61 17.88 -1.85
CA ASP A 205 20.45 18.08 -0.41
C ASP A 205 18.98 17.94 0.05
N GLY A 206 18.09 17.62 -0.88
CA GLY A 206 16.66 17.45 -0.64
C GLY A 206 15.88 18.75 -0.47
N ASN A 207 16.37 19.88 -0.98
CA ASN A 207 15.57 21.11 -1.05
C ASN A 207 14.66 21.05 -2.29
N GLU A 208 13.40 21.49 -2.16
CA GLU A 208 12.48 21.52 -3.31
C GLU A 208 12.94 22.54 -4.37
N VAL A 209 13.05 22.06 -5.61
CA VAL A 209 13.37 22.88 -6.80
C VAL A 209 12.08 23.26 -7.53
N TRP A 210 11.19 22.28 -7.73
CA TRP A 210 9.84 22.52 -8.26
C TRP A 210 8.89 21.35 -7.91
N ARG A 211 7.60 21.65 -7.85
CA ARG A 211 6.51 20.66 -7.86
C ARG A 211 5.47 21.02 -8.92
N LYS A 212 4.88 20.01 -9.57
CA LYS A 212 3.85 20.21 -10.61
C LYS A 212 2.86 19.05 -10.61
N THR A 213 1.57 19.37 -10.70
CA THR A 213 0.52 18.41 -11.05
C THR A 213 0.39 18.29 -12.57
N TYR A 214 -0.01 17.10 -13.02
CA TYR A 214 -0.27 16.75 -14.41
C TYR A 214 -1.60 16.00 -14.45
N GLY A 215 -2.39 16.23 -15.49
CA GLY A 215 -3.74 15.69 -15.57
C GLY A 215 -4.74 16.67 -16.17
N GLY A 216 -6.02 16.35 -15.98
CA GLY A 216 -7.19 17.15 -16.35
C GLY A 216 -8.08 17.42 -15.13
N PRO A 217 -9.42 17.51 -15.32
CA PRO A 217 -10.39 17.68 -14.24
C PRO A 217 -10.89 16.34 -13.64
N ASP A 218 -10.38 15.22 -14.15
CA ASP A 218 -10.71 13.85 -13.72
C ASP A 218 -9.61 13.32 -12.80
N TRP A 219 -9.80 12.16 -12.15
CA TRP A 219 -8.76 11.54 -11.34
C TRP A 219 -7.68 10.89 -12.22
N ASP A 220 -6.46 11.38 -12.05
CA ASP A 220 -5.23 11.02 -12.75
C ASP A 220 -4.18 10.55 -11.73
N THR A 221 -3.50 9.43 -12.01
CA THR A 221 -2.57 8.82 -11.04
C THR A 221 -1.28 8.37 -11.69
N VAL A 222 -0.15 8.59 -11.03
CA VAL A 222 1.16 7.99 -11.37
C VAL A 222 1.38 6.67 -10.65
N ARG A 223 2.15 5.78 -11.28
CA ARG A 223 2.60 4.50 -10.70
C ARG A 223 4.09 4.22 -10.86
N ALA A 224 4.71 4.69 -11.93
CA ALA A 224 6.15 4.51 -12.15
C ALA A 224 6.75 5.68 -12.93
N VAL A 225 8.05 5.95 -12.72
CA VAL A 225 8.83 6.91 -13.51
C VAL A 225 10.20 6.32 -13.87
N VAL A 226 10.68 6.59 -15.08
CA VAL A 226 12.03 6.25 -15.54
C VAL A 226 12.71 7.47 -16.15
N ALA A 227 14.02 7.59 -15.91
CA ALA A 227 14.86 8.54 -16.64
C ALA A 227 15.15 8.02 -18.05
N THR A 228 15.39 8.93 -18.99
CA THR A 228 15.62 8.61 -20.40
C THR A 228 16.94 9.19 -20.88
N GLY A 229 17.60 8.53 -21.83
CA GLY A 229 18.95 8.91 -22.30
C GLY A 229 19.07 10.28 -23.00
N ASP A 230 17.97 11.03 -23.15
CA ASP A 230 17.97 12.44 -23.57
C ASP A 230 17.75 13.42 -22.40
N GLY A 231 17.94 12.96 -21.15
CA GLY A 231 17.86 13.74 -19.92
C GLY A 231 16.44 14.01 -19.40
N ASN A 232 15.41 13.50 -20.08
CA ASN A 232 14.00 13.68 -19.71
C ASN A 232 13.49 12.50 -18.85
N TYR A 233 12.26 12.61 -18.34
CA TYR A 233 11.60 11.55 -17.57
C TYR A 233 10.32 11.08 -18.27
N VAL A 234 10.04 9.78 -18.20
CA VAL A 234 8.80 9.17 -18.68
C VAL A 234 8.04 8.57 -17.51
N VAL A 235 6.76 8.90 -17.40
CA VAL A 235 5.89 8.62 -16.25
C VAL A 235 4.67 7.84 -16.71
N ALA A 236 4.40 6.71 -16.05
CA ALA A 236 3.31 5.79 -16.37
C ALA A 236 2.26 5.75 -15.26
N GLY A 237 1.00 5.53 -15.65
CA GLY A 237 -0.13 5.50 -14.73
C GLY A 237 -1.49 5.34 -15.41
N SER A 238 -2.48 6.10 -14.94
CA SER A 238 -3.83 6.16 -15.54
C SER A 238 -4.42 7.56 -15.48
N THR A 239 -5.37 7.84 -16.38
CA THR A 239 -6.04 9.13 -16.52
C THR A 239 -7.56 8.98 -16.72
N GLY A 240 -8.32 10.00 -16.34
CA GLY A 240 -9.70 10.17 -16.78
C GLY A 240 -10.78 9.47 -15.94
N TRP A 241 -10.47 9.01 -14.72
CA TRP A 241 -11.47 8.37 -13.85
C TRP A 241 -12.39 9.41 -13.21
N THR A 242 -13.69 9.12 -13.17
CA THR A 242 -14.63 9.82 -12.29
C THR A 242 -15.62 8.82 -11.68
N PRO A 243 -16.29 9.14 -10.56
CA PRO A 243 -17.31 8.27 -9.96
C PRO A 243 -18.45 7.92 -10.93
N GLU A 244 -18.76 8.79 -11.90
CA GLU A 244 -19.80 8.58 -12.90
C GLU A 244 -19.34 7.75 -14.10
N LYS A 245 -18.04 7.76 -14.42
CA LYS A 245 -17.44 6.98 -15.52
C LYS A 245 -17.07 5.56 -15.10
N ASP A 246 -16.69 5.38 -13.84
CA ASP A 246 -16.13 4.17 -13.21
C ASP A 246 -15.11 3.40 -14.08
N THR A 247 -14.37 4.12 -14.91
CA THR A 247 -13.42 3.59 -15.89
C THR A 247 -12.28 4.58 -16.04
N ARG A 248 -11.10 4.12 -16.43
CA ARG A 248 -9.90 4.94 -16.59
C ARG A 248 -9.08 4.48 -17.77
N SER A 249 -8.42 5.40 -18.47
CA SER A 249 -7.49 5.02 -19.54
C SER A 249 -6.08 4.88 -18.99
N ALA A 250 -5.30 3.94 -19.52
CA ALA A 250 -3.89 3.87 -19.18
C ALA A 250 -3.14 5.07 -19.79
N TRP A 251 -2.15 5.60 -19.07
CA TRP A 251 -1.55 6.89 -19.39
C TRP A 251 -0.03 6.84 -19.32
N LEU A 252 0.62 7.45 -20.30
CA LEU A 252 2.06 7.63 -20.38
C LEU A 252 2.35 9.07 -20.81
N PHE A 253 3.24 9.76 -20.11
CA PHE A 253 3.67 11.10 -20.49
C PHE A 253 5.17 11.29 -20.27
N LYS A 254 5.76 12.20 -21.05
CA LYS A 254 7.19 12.56 -20.98
C LYS A 254 7.33 14.01 -20.57
N VAL A 255 8.21 14.27 -19.60
CA VAL A 255 8.50 15.60 -19.08
C VAL A 255 9.99 15.89 -19.11
N THR A 256 10.32 17.17 -19.21
CA THR A 256 11.68 17.71 -19.13
C THR A 256 12.21 17.80 -17.69
N PRO A 257 13.53 18.02 -17.49
CA PRO A 257 14.12 18.33 -16.18
C PRO A 257 13.44 19.45 -15.39
N ASP A 258 12.91 20.47 -16.09
CA ASP A 258 12.15 21.58 -15.52
C ASP A 258 10.65 21.28 -15.35
N GLY A 259 10.20 20.05 -15.60
CA GLY A 259 8.81 19.62 -15.44
C GLY A 259 7.86 20.24 -16.48
N ARG A 260 8.34 20.54 -17.68
CA ARG A 260 7.47 20.90 -18.82
C ARG A 260 7.17 19.65 -19.64
N GLU A 261 5.91 19.42 -19.96
CA GLU A 261 5.49 18.32 -20.82
C GLU A 261 6.17 18.39 -22.20
N VAL A 262 6.64 17.24 -22.66
CA VAL A 262 7.18 17.00 -24.01
C VAL A 262 6.11 16.33 -24.87
N TRP A 263 5.46 15.30 -24.33
CA TRP A 263 4.31 14.64 -24.94
C TRP A 263 3.48 13.88 -23.89
N SER A 264 2.20 13.65 -24.21
CA SER A 264 1.26 12.83 -23.43
C SER A 264 0.55 11.82 -24.35
N ARG A 265 0.27 10.62 -23.84
CA ARG A 265 -0.30 9.46 -24.57
C ARG A 265 -1.32 8.73 -23.70
N THR A 266 -2.58 8.78 -24.12
CA THR A 266 -3.68 8.03 -23.51
C THR A 266 -3.95 6.77 -24.34
N PHE A 267 -3.97 5.61 -23.69
CA PHE A 267 -4.25 4.34 -24.32
C PHE A 267 -5.71 3.96 -24.04
N PRO A 268 -6.58 3.90 -25.07
CA PRO A 268 -8.02 3.88 -24.87
C PRO A 268 -8.56 2.51 -24.41
N GLY A 269 -9.64 2.58 -23.64
CA GLY A 269 -10.26 1.45 -22.95
C GLY A 269 -9.94 1.46 -21.47
N ASP A 270 -10.70 0.70 -20.67
CA ASP A 270 -10.52 0.68 -19.22
C ASP A 270 -9.24 -0.08 -18.84
N GLY A 271 -8.32 0.57 -18.13
CA GLY A 271 -7.00 0.04 -17.81
C GLY A 271 -6.06 1.06 -17.16
N LEU A 272 -4.90 0.58 -16.70
CA LEU A 272 -3.86 1.39 -16.08
C LEU A 272 -2.48 0.76 -16.28
N PHE A 273 -1.43 1.59 -16.32
CA PHE A 273 -0.07 1.13 -16.15
C PHE A 273 0.36 1.23 -14.68
N THR A 274 1.05 0.20 -14.21
CA THR A 274 1.68 0.11 -12.89
C THR A 274 3.19 0.31 -12.98
N THR A 275 3.78 -0.06 -14.11
CA THR A 275 5.22 -0.22 -14.29
C THR A 275 5.63 0.17 -15.71
N VAL A 276 6.82 0.75 -15.84
CA VAL A 276 7.46 1.09 -17.11
C VAL A 276 8.96 0.86 -16.97
N ASP A 277 9.58 0.34 -18.03
CA ASP A 277 11.04 0.21 -18.13
C ASP A 277 11.55 0.66 -19.51
N LEU A 278 12.80 1.11 -19.57
CA LEU A 278 13.47 1.61 -20.77
C LEU A 278 14.01 0.44 -21.59
N THR A 279 13.75 0.44 -22.90
CA THR A 279 14.29 -0.58 -23.82
C THR A 279 15.59 -0.09 -24.45
N GLY A 280 16.49 -1.02 -24.84
CA GLY A 280 17.84 -0.70 -25.32
C GLY A 280 17.90 0.09 -26.64
N ASP A 281 16.78 0.27 -27.32
CA ASP A 281 16.58 1.11 -28.51
C ASP A 281 16.03 2.52 -28.19
N GLY A 282 15.82 2.82 -26.90
CA GLY A 282 15.29 4.10 -26.40
C GLY A 282 13.76 4.20 -26.38
N GLY A 283 13.04 3.11 -26.67
CA GLY A 283 11.61 3.00 -26.40
C GLY A 283 11.30 2.56 -24.97
N PHE A 284 10.05 2.13 -24.73
CA PHE A 284 9.59 1.66 -23.43
C PHE A 284 8.79 0.37 -23.54
N ILE A 285 8.87 -0.45 -22.49
CA ILE A 285 7.94 -1.55 -22.19
C ILE A 285 7.12 -1.14 -20.96
N LEU A 286 5.81 -1.35 -21.02
CA LEU A 286 4.87 -1.02 -19.94
C LEU A 286 4.10 -2.26 -19.51
N GLY A 287 3.79 -2.32 -18.22
CA GLY A 287 2.94 -3.33 -17.63
C GLY A 287 1.80 -2.71 -16.83
N GLY A 288 0.68 -3.43 -16.75
CA GLY A 288 -0.39 -3.12 -15.80
C GLY A 288 -1.61 -4.01 -15.99
N LYS A 289 -2.79 -3.38 -15.96
CA LYS A 289 -4.09 -4.04 -16.06
C LYS A 289 -4.91 -3.46 -17.20
N ARG A 290 -5.62 -4.33 -17.93
CA ARG A 290 -6.68 -3.96 -18.87
C ARG A 290 -7.97 -4.68 -18.51
N ASN A 291 -9.08 -3.94 -18.49
CA ASN A 291 -10.40 -4.46 -18.15
C ASN A 291 -11.19 -4.66 -19.44
N THR A 292 -11.37 -5.92 -19.82
CA THR A 292 -12.17 -6.31 -21.00
C THR A 292 -13.29 -7.27 -20.59
N GLY A 293 -14.05 -6.87 -19.57
CA GLY A 293 -15.01 -7.71 -18.85
C GLY A 293 -14.38 -8.64 -17.79
N THR A 294 -13.05 -8.71 -17.74
CA THR A 294 -12.21 -9.51 -16.83
C THR A 294 -10.94 -8.71 -16.50
N ASN A 295 -10.30 -9.00 -15.36
CA ASN A 295 -9.10 -8.28 -14.88
C ASN A 295 -7.84 -8.90 -15.52
N ASN A 296 -7.34 -8.31 -16.62
CA ASN A 296 -6.31 -8.96 -17.43
C ASN A 296 -4.95 -8.24 -17.37
N ALA A 297 -3.89 -9.00 -17.11
CA ALA A 297 -2.52 -8.53 -17.15
C ALA A 297 -2.13 -8.13 -18.57
N TRP A 298 -1.60 -6.92 -18.72
CA TRP A 298 -1.43 -6.27 -20.01
C TRP A 298 -0.02 -5.70 -20.17
N LEU A 299 0.61 -6.00 -21.30
CA LEU A 299 1.91 -5.47 -21.72
C LEU A 299 1.76 -4.59 -22.96
N VAL A 300 2.47 -3.47 -23.00
CA VAL A 300 2.48 -2.52 -24.12
C VAL A 300 3.92 -2.10 -24.42
N ARG A 301 4.33 -2.21 -25.69
CA ARG A 301 5.61 -1.72 -26.19
C ARG A 301 5.36 -0.45 -27.00
N VAL A 302 6.13 0.61 -26.73
CA VAL A 302 5.95 1.92 -27.36
C VAL A 302 7.28 2.53 -27.82
N ASP A 303 7.28 3.24 -28.95
CA ASP A 303 8.47 3.93 -29.44
C ASP A 303 8.95 5.03 -28.46
N ARG A 304 10.12 5.63 -28.73
CA ARG A 304 10.69 6.74 -27.95
C ARG A 304 9.80 7.99 -27.83
N ASP A 305 8.80 8.13 -28.70
CA ASP A 305 7.80 9.20 -28.67
C ASP A 305 6.46 8.71 -28.07
N GLY A 306 6.44 7.53 -27.43
CA GLY A 306 5.27 6.94 -26.77
C GLY A 306 4.19 6.41 -27.72
N ARG A 307 4.49 6.15 -29.00
CA ARG A 307 3.52 5.54 -29.92
C ARG A 307 3.51 4.02 -29.76
N GLU A 308 2.33 3.41 -29.67
CA GLU A 308 2.20 1.96 -29.58
C GLU A 308 2.82 1.25 -30.79
N GLU A 309 3.75 0.32 -30.52
CA GLU A 309 4.29 -0.63 -31.51
C GLU A 309 3.51 -1.94 -31.45
N TRP A 310 3.22 -2.42 -30.24
CA TRP A 310 2.32 -3.54 -29.99
C TRP A 310 1.78 -3.55 -28.55
N ASN A 311 0.64 -4.22 -28.35
CA ASN A 311 0.16 -4.62 -27.02
C ASN A 311 -0.22 -6.11 -26.95
N ARG A 312 -0.16 -6.70 -25.75
CA ARG A 312 -0.49 -8.12 -25.47
C ARG A 312 -1.21 -8.24 -24.14
N THR A 313 -2.30 -9.00 -24.11
CA THR A 313 -2.82 -9.57 -22.86
C THR A 313 -2.08 -10.87 -22.58
N ILE A 314 -1.54 -11.02 -21.37
CA ILE A 314 -0.78 -12.21 -20.96
C ILE A 314 -1.53 -13.00 -19.87
N GLY A 315 -1.24 -14.28 -19.74
CA GLY A 315 -1.76 -15.14 -18.67
C GLY A 315 -3.20 -15.66 -18.81
N GLY A 316 -4.00 -15.14 -19.74
CA GLY A 316 -5.39 -15.53 -19.99
C GLY A 316 -6.42 -14.49 -19.50
N ASN A 317 -7.68 -14.91 -19.40
CA ASN A 317 -8.71 -14.12 -18.72
C ASN A 317 -8.49 -14.17 -17.19
N ASP A 318 -8.81 -13.07 -16.51
CA ASP A 318 -8.62 -12.87 -15.07
C ASP A 318 -7.18 -13.13 -14.59
N SER A 319 -6.22 -12.90 -15.48
CA SER A 319 -4.80 -13.09 -15.21
C SER A 319 -4.22 -12.09 -14.21
N GLY A 320 -4.97 -11.04 -13.87
CA GLY A 320 -4.64 -10.10 -12.80
C GLY A 320 -3.95 -8.83 -13.29
N ILE A 321 -2.84 -8.49 -12.65
CA ILE A 321 -2.12 -7.24 -12.85
C ILE A 321 -0.62 -7.52 -12.97
N VAL A 322 0.04 -6.91 -13.95
CA VAL A 322 1.51 -6.84 -13.95
C VAL A 322 1.91 -5.90 -12.82
N ASP A 323 2.69 -6.34 -11.84
CA ASP A 323 3.23 -5.45 -10.80
C ASP A 323 4.55 -4.82 -11.24
N SER A 324 5.39 -5.59 -11.95
CA SER A 324 6.70 -5.16 -12.42
C SER A 324 7.02 -5.77 -13.79
N VAL A 325 7.64 -4.98 -14.67
CA VAL A 325 8.20 -5.44 -15.94
C VAL A 325 9.61 -4.89 -16.09
N ILE A 326 10.52 -5.71 -16.63
CA ILE A 326 11.87 -5.28 -17.02
C ILE A 326 12.18 -5.73 -18.44
N SER A 327 12.94 -4.91 -19.16
CA SER A 327 13.68 -5.28 -20.36
C SER A 327 14.82 -6.21 -19.98
N THR A 328 15.10 -7.22 -20.80
CA THR A 328 16.14 -8.21 -20.51
C THR A 328 17.24 -8.11 -21.57
N PRO A 329 18.14 -7.11 -21.49
CA PRO A 329 19.07 -6.78 -22.58
C PRO A 329 20.08 -7.90 -22.89
N VAL A 330 20.32 -8.84 -21.97
CA VAL A 330 21.29 -9.92 -22.15
C VAL A 330 20.74 -11.11 -22.94
N ASP A 331 19.49 -11.53 -22.73
CA ASP A 331 18.83 -12.63 -23.49
C ASP A 331 17.76 -12.16 -24.50
N GLY A 332 17.38 -10.89 -24.46
CA GLY A 332 16.42 -10.26 -25.36
C GLY A 332 14.96 -10.43 -24.95
N GLY A 333 14.16 -9.37 -25.12
CA GLY A 333 12.74 -9.33 -24.77
C GLY A 333 12.51 -8.79 -23.36
N TYR A 334 11.50 -9.31 -22.67
CA TYR A 334 11.02 -8.73 -21.41
C TYR A 334 10.66 -9.83 -20.40
N LEU A 335 10.75 -9.53 -19.11
CA LEU A 335 10.22 -10.34 -18.03
C LEU A 335 9.15 -9.55 -17.27
N ALA A 336 7.96 -10.12 -17.12
CA ALA A 336 6.85 -9.51 -16.39
C ALA A 336 6.45 -10.37 -15.19
N ALA A 337 6.32 -9.74 -14.02
CA ALA A 337 5.76 -10.35 -12.82
C ALA A 337 4.28 -9.95 -12.70
N VAL A 338 3.42 -10.96 -12.63
CA VAL A 338 1.97 -10.83 -12.62
C VAL A 338 1.42 -11.43 -11.34
N ARG A 339 0.62 -10.65 -10.63
CA ARG A 339 -0.09 -11.08 -9.43
C ARG A 339 -1.55 -11.33 -9.78
N ASN A 340 -2.08 -12.48 -9.34
CA ASN A 340 -3.50 -12.82 -9.47
C ASN A 340 -4.37 -11.74 -8.79
N PRO A 341 -5.57 -11.44 -9.31
CA PRO A 341 -6.42 -10.41 -8.70
C PRO A 341 -6.85 -10.83 -7.29
N TRP A 342 -6.93 -9.85 -6.36
CA TRP A 342 -7.24 -10.06 -4.94
C TRP A 342 -8.53 -10.88 -4.69
N GLU A 343 -9.48 -10.83 -5.61
CA GLU A 343 -10.71 -11.62 -5.56
C GLU A 343 -10.46 -13.13 -5.67
N ALA A 344 -9.44 -13.57 -6.41
CA ALA A 344 -9.03 -14.97 -6.48
C ALA A 344 -8.32 -15.44 -5.19
N ALA A 345 -7.74 -14.53 -4.41
CA ALA A 345 -7.20 -14.86 -3.08
C ALA A 345 -8.33 -15.15 -2.08
N ARG A 346 -9.47 -14.45 -2.19
CA ARG A 346 -10.66 -14.70 -1.35
C ARG A 346 -11.33 -16.06 -1.59
N SER A 347 -11.19 -16.65 -2.78
CA SER A 347 -11.73 -17.99 -3.08
C SER A 347 -10.86 -19.16 -2.59
N GLY A 348 -9.85 -18.90 -1.76
CA GLY A 348 -8.94 -19.94 -1.23
C GLY A 348 -7.93 -20.46 -2.25
N THR A 349 -7.81 -19.79 -3.41
CA THR A 349 -6.77 -20.04 -4.41
C THR A 349 -5.55 -19.19 -4.10
N ALA A 350 -4.41 -19.85 -3.97
CA ALA A 350 -3.11 -19.25 -3.70
C ALA A 350 -2.85 -17.96 -4.53
N ALA A 351 -2.50 -16.87 -3.85
CA ALA A 351 -2.23 -15.57 -4.48
C ALA A 351 -0.80 -15.54 -5.05
N THR A 352 -0.49 -16.51 -5.92
CA THR A 352 0.86 -16.71 -6.46
C THR A 352 1.27 -15.63 -7.45
N ILE A 353 2.56 -15.32 -7.44
CA ILE A 353 3.22 -14.51 -8.46
C ILE A 353 3.54 -15.42 -9.65
N ARG A 354 3.09 -15.00 -10.83
CA ARG A 354 3.34 -15.65 -12.12
C ARG A 354 4.28 -14.79 -12.95
N LEU A 355 5.35 -15.39 -13.43
CA LEU A 355 6.34 -14.75 -14.27
C LEU A 355 6.13 -15.13 -15.72
N PHE A 356 6.22 -14.15 -16.61
CA PHE A 356 6.12 -14.34 -18.05
C PHE A 356 7.38 -13.76 -18.70
N LYS A 357 8.24 -14.64 -19.23
CA LYS A 357 9.30 -14.23 -20.13
C LYS A 357 8.74 -14.15 -21.55
N THR A 358 9.01 -13.04 -22.21
CA THR A 358 8.63 -12.80 -23.59
C THR A 358 9.85 -12.56 -24.47
N ASP A 359 9.67 -12.74 -25.77
CA ASP A 359 10.58 -12.25 -26.80
C ASP A 359 10.40 -10.74 -27.03
N PRO A 360 11.20 -10.09 -27.90
CA PRO A 360 11.04 -8.67 -28.23
C PRO A 360 9.69 -8.29 -28.86
N THR A 361 8.92 -9.25 -29.39
CA THR A 361 7.60 -9.05 -30.02
C THR A 361 6.42 -9.27 -29.06
N GLY A 362 6.70 -9.63 -27.81
CA GLY A 362 5.71 -9.92 -26.78
C GLY A 362 5.10 -11.32 -26.85
N GLU A 363 5.68 -12.24 -27.63
CA GLU A 363 5.32 -13.67 -27.58
C GLU A 363 5.90 -14.30 -26.31
N VAL A 364 5.08 -15.05 -25.57
CA VAL A 364 5.49 -15.69 -24.31
C VAL A 364 6.37 -16.90 -24.61
N LEU A 365 7.65 -16.82 -24.21
CA LEU A 365 8.63 -17.89 -24.34
C LEU A 365 8.48 -18.94 -23.24
N TRP A 366 8.27 -18.49 -22.00
CA TRP A 366 7.99 -19.37 -20.86
C TRP A 366 7.14 -18.67 -19.81
N THR A 367 6.49 -19.47 -18.96
CA THR A 367 5.73 -19.02 -17.79
C THR A 367 6.13 -19.85 -16.58
N LYS A 368 6.35 -19.19 -15.44
CA LYS A 368 6.73 -19.82 -14.17
C LYS A 368 5.82 -19.29 -13.06
N THR A 369 5.16 -20.18 -12.33
CA THR A 369 4.52 -19.82 -11.05
C THR A 369 5.57 -19.92 -9.94
N LEU A 370 5.59 -18.94 -9.04
CA LEU A 370 6.37 -18.97 -7.81
C LEU A 370 5.45 -19.45 -6.68
N ASP A 371 5.41 -20.76 -6.48
CA ASP A 371 4.63 -21.39 -5.41
C ASP A 371 5.23 -21.07 -4.02
N GLU A 372 6.51 -20.70 -3.99
CA GLU A 372 7.22 -20.19 -2.82
C GLU A 372 6.73 -18.79 -2.37
N MET A 373 5.95 -18.10 -3.21
CA MET A 373 5.37 -16.77 -2.95
C MET A 373 3.85 -16.81 -2.81
N ASP A 374 3.32 -17.81 -2.08
CA ASP A 374 1.89 -17.87 -1.77
C ASP A 374 1.47 -16.73 -0.82
N GLY A 375 0.26 -16.21 -1.02
CA GLY A 375 -0.27 -15.01 -0.36
C GLY A 375 0.37 -13.69 -0.81
N GLY A 376 1.06 -13.68 -1.96
CA GLY A 376 1.84 -12.55 -2.43
C GLY A 376 1.05 -11.27 -2.67
N THR A 377 1.49 -10.18 -2.03
CA THR A 377 0.85 -8.85 -2.11
C THR A 377 1.45 -7.93 -3.19
N GLY A 378 2.63 -8.26 -3.71
CA GLY A 378 3.30 -7.54 -4.80
C GLY A 378 4.62 -8.21 -5.20
N ALA A 379 5.11 -7.90 -6.41
CA ALA A 379 6.37 -8.40 -6.94
C ALA A 379 7.19 -7.30 -7.62
N THR A 380 8.46 -7.15 -7.25
CA THR A 380 9.45 -6.33 -7.98
C THR A 380 10.55 -7.19 -8.59
N LEU A 381 11.02 -6.80 -9.78
CA LEU A 381 11.99 -7.51 -10.60
C LEU A 381 13.31 -6.73 -10.71
N LEU A 382 14.43 -7.45 -10.64
CA LEU A 382 15.77 -6.92 -10.90
C LEU A 382 16.56 -7.89 -11.80
N GLU A 383 17.37 -7.35 -12.73
CA GLU A 383 18.42 -8.11 -13.42
C GLU A 383 19.72 -8.01 -12.59
N PRO A 384 20.25 -9.11 -12.01
CA PRO A 384 21.48 -9.06 -11.22
C PRO A 384 22.69 -8.77 -12.12
N LEU A 385 23.38 -7.67 -11.84
CA LEU A 385 24.58 -7.29 -12.56
C LEU A 385 25.73 -8.26 -12.27
N GLY A 386 26.40 -8.75 -13.30
CA GLY A 386 27.60 -9.58 -13.19
C GLY A 386 27.35 -11.07 -12.87
N GLY A 387 28.25 -11.94 -13.37
CA GLY A 387 28.18 -13.39 -13.16
C GLY A 387 28.16 -14.24 -14.44
N GLY A 388 28.07 -13.62 -15.62
CA GLY A 388 28.24 -14.28 -16.92
C GLY A 388 27.07 -15.14 -17.41
N ALA A 389 26.04 -15.35 -16.59
CA ALA A 389 24.78 -15.99 -16.97
C ALA A 389 23.62 -15.07 -16.59
N VAL A 390 22.59 -15.04 -17.45
CA VAL A 390 21.35 -14.28 -17.18
C VAL A 390 20.66 -14.86 -15.97
N GLY A 391 20.21 -13.97 -15.09
CA GLY A 391 19.33 -14.32 -14.00
C GLY A 391 18.40 -13.17 -13.67
N TYR A 392 17.45 -13.45 -12.80
CA TYR A 392 16.44 -12.49 -12.37
C TYR A 392 16.28 -12.63 -10.86
N LEU A 393 16.14 -11.52 -10.15
CA LEU A 393 15.71 -11.53 -8.76
C LEU A 393 14.26 -11.07 -8.72
N VAL A 394 13.41 -11.87 -8.08
CA VAL A 394 12.03 -11.52 -7.76
C VAL A 394 11.96 -11.30 -6.26
N ALA A 395 11.39 -10.18 -5.85
CA ALA A 395 11.23 -9.82 -4.45
C ALA A 395 9.75 -9.50 -4.17
N GLY A 396 9.17 -10.13 -3.14
CA GLY A 396 7.77 -9.97 -2.78
C GLY A 396 7.48 -10.47 -1.36
N GLY A 397 6.27 -10.24 -0.87
CA GLY A 397 5.79 -10.87 0.37
C GLY A 397 5.35 -12.32 0.13
N ALA A 398 5.60 -13.23 1.07
CA ALA A 398 5.21 -14.64 0.97
C ALA A 398 4.93 -15.28 2.34
N PHE A 399 3.95 -16.18 2.42
CA PHE A 399 3.84 -17.12 3.53
C PHE A 399 4.79 -18.30 3.31
N CYS A 400 5.71 -18.51 4.25
CA CYS A 400 6.73 -19.55 4.15
C CYS A 400 6.16 -20.96 4.35
N PRO A 401 6.56 -21.97 3.55
CA PRO A 401 6.27 -23.37 3.82
C PRO A 401 6.81 -23.81 5.19
N GLY A 402 5.94 -23.89 6.21
CA GLY A 402 6.31 -24.25 7.58
C GLY A 402 6.56 -23.07 8.54
N SER A 403 6.25 -21.83 8.15
CA SER A 403 6.14 -20.69 9.08
C SER A 403 4.78 -20.01 8.93
N ASP A 404 4.14 -19.71 10.06
CA ASP A 404 2.80 -19.11 10.11
C ASP A 404 2.79 -17.59 9.85
N LEU A 405 3.97 -16.98 9.62
CA LEU A 405 4.13 -15.54 9.40
C LEU A 405 4.58 -15.24 7.95
N PRO A 406 4.01 -14.21 7.29
CA PRO A 406 4.46 -13.77 5.99
C PRO A 406 5.68 -12.85 6.10
N GLY A 407 6.62 -12.99 5.17
CA GLY A 407 7.86 -12.23 5.15
C GLY A 407 8.40 -11.97 3.73
N PRO A 408 9.50 -11.21 3.61
CA PRO A 408 10.13 -10.93 2.33
C PRO A 408 10.75 -12.20 1.73
N CYS A 409 10.28 -12.64 0.58
CA CYS A 409 10.87 -13.73 -0.19
C CYS A 409 11.69 -13.15 -1.34
N LEU A 410 12.93 -13.62 -1.48
CA LEU A 410 13.84 -13.30 -2.57
C LEU A 410 14.09 -14.58 -3.38
N THR A 411 13.63 -14.62 -4.63
CA THR A 411 13.80 -15.76 -5.53
C THR A 411 14.72 -15.38 -6.68
N ARG A 412 15.89 -16.04 -6.74
CA ARG A 412 16.81 -15.92 -7.88
C ARG A 412 16.51 -17.00 -8.91
N LEU A 413 16.35 -16.55 -10.16
CA LEU A 413 16.10 -17.38 -11.32
C LEU A 413 17.31 -17.37 -12.26
N GLY A 414 17.49 -18.41 -13.07
CA GLY A 414 18.27 -18.36 -14.29
C GLY A 414 17.45 -17.85 -15.49
N GLY A 415 18.10 -17.56 -16.62
CA GLY A 415 17.44 -17.12 -17.87
C GLY A 415 16.34 -18.05 -18.42
N THR A 416 16.39 -19.34 -18.06
CA THR A 416 15.37 -20.35 -18.39
C THR A 416 14.13 -20.32 -17.48
N GLY A 417 14.11 -19.51 -16.43
CA GLY A 417 13.06 -19.50 -15.40
C GLY A 417 13.23 -20.56 -14.31
N ASP A 418 14.31 -21.34 -14.35
CA ASP A 418 14.67 -22.28 -13.28
C ASP A 418 15.07 -21.52 -12.00
N VAL A 419 14.54 -21.93 -10.86
CA VAL A 419 14.89 -21.37 -9.54
C VAL A 419 16.31 -21.81 -9.18
N ALA A 420 17.23 -20.85 -9.15
CA ALA A 420 18.61 -21.06 -8.71
C ALA A 420 18.69 -21.13 -7.18
N TRP A 421 17.94 -20.26 -6.49
CA TRP A 421 17.64 -20.34 -5.07
C TRP A 421 16.43 -19.47 -4.72
N ALA A 422 15.81 -19.77 -3.58
CA ALA A 422 14.89 -18.87 -2.89
C ALA A 422 15.37 -18.73 -1.43
N VAL A 423 15.28 -17.52 -0.88
CA VAL A 423 15.64 -17.22 0.51
C VAL A 423 14.61 -16.26 1.08
N THR A 424 14.22 -16.50 2.33
CA THR A 424 13.43 -15.57 3.14
C THR A 424 14.36 -15.06 4.23
N PRO A 425 14.89 -13.83 4.13
CA PRO A 425 15.73 -13.26 5.18
C PRO A 425 14.97 -13.19 6.51
N GLU A 426 15.60 -13.59 7.62
CA GLU A 426 15.01 -13.57 8.97
C GLU A 426 14.92 -12.12 9.51
N ILE A 427 14.04 -11.32 8.93
CA ILE A 427 13.82 -9.92 9.32
C ILE A 427 12.68 -9.86 10.35
N PRO A 428 12.90 -9.27 11.55
CA PRO A 428 11.83 -9.07 12.51
C PRO A 428 10.82 -8.03 12.01
N GLY A 429 9.56 -8.45 11.90
CA GLY A 429 8.45 -7.59 11.52
C GLY A 429 7.80 -8.03 10.20
N VAL A 430 6.47 -7.98 10.19
CA VAL A 430 5.62 -8.35 9.06
C VAL A 430 5.42 -7.12 8.18
N PHE A 431 5.59 -7.25 6.84
CA PHE A 431 4.85 -6.57 5.74
C PHE A 431 5.64 -6.62 4.39
N PRO A 432 5.00 -6.33 3.24
CA PRO A 432 5.61 -6.52 1.92
C PRO A 432 6.83 -5.66 1.61
N ILE A 433 7.64 -6.20 0.69
CA ILE A 433 8.59 -5.42 -0.12
C ILE A 433 7.79 -4.53 -1.07
N THR A 434 7.97 -3.22 -0.99
CA THR A 434 7.34 -2.23 -1.88
C THR A 434 8.27 -1.87 -3.05
N SER A 435 9.58 -1.85 -2.82
CA SER A 435 10.58 -1.57 -3.85
C SER A 435 11.93 -2.24 -3.55
N ALA A 436 12.76 -2.39 -4.59
CA ALA A 436 14.05 -3.05 -4.52
C ALA A 436 15.03 -2.46 -5.56
N VAL A 437 16.33 -2.48 -5.26
CA VAL A 437 17.40 -2.12 -6.21
C VAL A 437 18.63 -3.04 -6.06
N ALA A 438 19.40 -3.18 -7.14
CA ALA A 438 20.69 -3.85 -7.16
C ALA A 438 21.81 -2.80 -7.38
N PRO A 439 22.34 -2.16 -6.32
CA PRO A 439 23.33 -1.07 -6.46
C PRO A 439 24.67 -1.55 -7.04
N SER A 440 25.03 -2.82 -6.83
CA SER A 440 26.27 -3.40 -7.34
C SER A 440 26.14 -4.92 -7.56
N PRO A 441 27.08 -5.55 -8.29
CA PRO A 441 27.09 -6.99 -8.52
C PRO A 441 27.07 -7.84 -7.24
N GLY A 442 25.90 -8.40 -6.92
CA GLY A 442 25.72 -9.26 -5.75
C GLY A 442 25.43 -8.53 -4.45
N GLU A 443 25.02 -7.26 -4.53
CA GLU A 443 24.43 -6.51 -3.43
C GLU A 443 23.00 -6.12 -3.83
N TYR A 444 22.06 -6.23 -2.89
CA TYR A 444 20.66 -5.89 -3.10
C TYR A 444 20.14 -5.09 -1.91
N ALA A 445 19.22 -4.17 -2.18
CA ALA A 445 18.53 -3.38 -1.17
C ALA A 445 17.02 -3.46 -1.39
N PHE A 446 16.27 -3.56 -0.29
CA PHE A 446 14.82 -3.68 -0.28
C PHE A 446 14.22 -2.71 0.73
N THR A 447 13.00 -2.26 0.45
CA THR A 447 12.22 -1.41 1.35
C THR A 447 10.77 -1.85 1.44
N GLY A 448 10.09 -1.35 2.47
CA GLY A 448 8.69 -1.55 2.80
C GLY A 448 8.37 -0.90 4.12
N THR A 449 7.28 -1.35 4.75
CA THR A 449 6.83 -0.94 6.09
C THR A 449 7.11 -2.04 7.12
N VAL A 450 7.39 -1.66 8.37
CA VAL A 450 7.64 -2.50 9.56
C VAL A 450 6.96 -1.87 10.78
N TYR A 451 6.93 -2.54 11.93
CA TYR A 451 6.58 -1.91 13.21
C TYR A 451 7.89 -1.59 13.96
N ALA A 452 8.30 -0.32 14.10
CA ALA A 452 9.60 0.01 14.71
C ALA A 452 9.67 1.24 15.64
N GLY A 453 8.55 1.92 15.89
CA GLY A 453 8.46 3.02 16.86
C GLY A 453 7.02 3.48 17.03
N GLY A 454 6.35 3.65 15.89
CA GLY A 454 4.91 3.91 15.79
C GLY A 454 4.11 2.68 15.37
N PRO A 455 2.86 2.87 14.89
CA PRO A 455 2.04 1.81 14.31
C PRO A 455 2.58 1.30 12.96
N HIS A 456 3.43 2.05 12.26
CA HIS A 456 4.07 1.68 11.01
C HIS A 456 5.31 2.58 10.83
N ASP A 457 6.45 2.00 10.46
CA ASP A 457 7.71 2.67 10.19
C ASP A 457 8.26 2.17 8.84
N GLY A 458 9.00 2.99 8.11
CA GLY A 458 9.72 2.55 6.91
C GLY A 458 10.94 1.71 7.25
N TRP A 459 11.39 0.83 6.34
CA TRP A 459 12.66 0.11 6.51
C TRP A 459 13.52 0.02 5.26
N LEU A 460 14.83 -0.17 5.48
CA LEU A 460 15.81 -0.55 4.47
C LEU A 460 16.54 -1.79 4.95
N VAL A 461 16.56 -2.84 4.14
CA VAL A 461 17.39 -4.02 4.39
C VAL A 461 18.31 -4.25 3.19
N LEU A 462 19.59 -4.44 3.51
CA LEU A 462 20.66 -4.76 2.57
C LEU A 462 20.97 -6.27 2.69
N VAL A 463 21.10 -6.91 1.54
CA VAL A 463 21.27 -8.37 1.41
C VAL A 463 22.35 -8.66 0.38
N ASP A 464 23.18 -9.68 0.63
CA ASP A 464 24.21 -10.10 -0.32
C ASP A 464 23.71 -11.12 -1.37
N HIS A 465 24.61 -11.51 -2.28
CA HIS A 465 24.41 -12.52 -3.31
C HIS A 465 23.96 -13.93 -2.85
N ARG A 466 23.93 -14.19 -1.53
CA ARG A 466 23.54 -15.46 -0.90
C ARG A 466 22.19 -15.38 -0.21
N GLY A 467 21.69 -14.17 0.05
CA GLY A 467 20.53 -13.94 0.91
C GLY A 467 20.86 -13.53 2.34
N ASP A 468 22.14 -13.36 2.67
CA ASP A 468 22.55 -12.98 4.03
C ASP A 468 22.28 -11.48 4.25
N VAL A 469 21.58 -11.14 5.34
CA VAL A 469 21.32 -9.73 5.72
C VAL A 469 22.61 -9.07 6.17
N THR A 470 23.06 -8.05 5.44
CA THR A 470 24.28 -7.29 5.75
C THR A 470 23.99 -6.05 6.60
N ALA A 471 22.80 -5.45 6.44
CA ALA A 471 22.31 -4.37 7.30
C ALA A 471 20.78 -4.31 7.29
N ALA A 472 20.18 -3.90 8.40
CA ALA A 472 18.78 -3.52 8.50
C ALA A 472 18.67 -2.18 9.23
N ARG A 473 17.75 -1.31 8.80
CA ARG A 473 17.45 0.00 9.38
C ARG A 473 15.96 0.25 9.31
N SER A 474 15.38 0.79 10.37
CA SER A 474 14.06 1.42 10.34
C SER A 474 14.22 2.94 10.31
N PHE A 475 13.26 3.61 9.70
CA PHE A 475 13.11 5.05 9.68
C PHE A 475 11.66 5.35 10.02
N GLY A 476 11.43 6.22 10.99
CA GLY A 476 10.10 6.58 11.44
C GLY A 476 10.16 7.34 12.76
N GLY A 477 8.99 7.74 13.24
CA GLY A 477 8.77 8.29 14.58
C GLY A 477 7.69 7.51 15.32
N ASP A 478 6.88 8.21 16.10
CA ASP A 478 5.85 7.59 16.94
C ASP A 478 4.49 7.38 16.21
N ALA A 479 4.37 7.77 14.93
CA ALA A 479 3.17 7.67 14.10
C ALA A 479 3.40 6.82 12.82
N THR A 480 2.42 6.77 11.91
CA THR A 480 2.51 6.01 10.64
C THR A 480 3.50 6.66 9.68
N ASP A 481 4.57 5.94 9.33
CA ASP A 481 5.52 6.30 8.30
C ASP A 481 5.71 5.11 7.34
N ASP A 482 5.32 5.27 6.08
CA ASP A 482 5.36 4.23 5.06
C ASP A 482 6.44 4.56 4.03
N ILE A 483 7.17 3.55 3.53
CA ILE A 483 8.08 3.72 2.39
C ILE A 483 7.64 2.84 1.22
N SER A 484 7.37 3.50 0.10
CA SER A 484 6.83 2.88 -1.12
C SER A 484 7.86 2.70 -2.22
N ALA A 485 8.95 3.49 -2.21
CA ALA A 485 9.90 3.55 -3.32
C ALA A 485 11.35 3.69 -2.84
N LEU A 486 12.27 3.11 -3.62
CA LEU A 486 13.71 3.05 -3.36
C LEU A 486 14.49 3.29 -4.66
N ALA A 487 15.55 4.08 -4.58
CA ALA A 487 16.56 4.18 -5.64
C ALA A 487 17.97 4.13 -5.04
N ALA A 488 18.90 3.49 -5.75
CA ALA A 488 20.33 3.61 -5.47
C ALA A 488 20.83 4.99 -5.93
N THR A 489 21.85 5.53 -5.26
CA THR A 489 22.41 6.85 -5.57
C THR A 489 23.89 6.75 -6.00
N ALA A 490 24.32 7.69 -6.85
CA ALA A 490 25.65 7.68 -7.49
C ALA A 490 26.85 7.80 -6.51
N ASP A 491 26.60 8.20 -5.26
CA ASP A 491 27.58 8.19 -4.16
C ASP A 491 27.69 6.82 -3.45
N GLY A 492 26.95 5.82 -3.92
CA GLY A 492 26.89 4.46 -3.34
C GLY A 492 25.88 4.30 -2.20
N GLY A 493 25.08 5.33 -1.89
CA GLY A 493 23.99 5.26 -0.92
C GLY A 493 22.62 4.91 -1.54
N TYR A 494 21.57 5.19 -0.78
CA TYR A 494 20.18 4.99 -1.22
C TYR A 494 19.31 6.21 -0.90
N VAL A 495 18.32 6.46 -1.74
CA VAL A 495 17.22 7.36 -1.46
C VAL A 495 15.92 6.57 -1.36
N LEU A 496 15.14 6.83 -0.32
CA LEU A 496 13.86 6.20 -0.05
C LEU A 496 12.78 7.26 -0.06
N ALA A 497 11.62 6.95 -0.65
CA ALA A 497 10.50 7.87 -0.71
C ALA A 497 9.18 7.20 -0.32
N GLY A 498 8.34 7.97 0.36
CA GLY A 498 7.15 7.44 1.01
C GLY A 498 6.31 8.55 1.64
N THR A 499 5.56 8.23 2.67
CA THR A 499 4.71 9.17 3.40
C THR A 499 4.95 9.09 4.89
N THR A 500 4.74 10.21 5.58
CA THR A 500 4.95 10.31 7.03
C THR A 500 3.81 11.04 7.71
N ARG A 501 3.45 10.55 8.91
CA ARG A 501 2.64 11.26 9.92
C ARG A 501 3.49 11.69 11.13
N SER A 502 4.68 11.12 11.31
CA SER A 502 5.58 11.46 12.42
C SER A 502 6.28 12.80 12.23
N PHE A 503 6.47 13.24 11.00
CA PHE A 503 7.29 14.42 10.67
C PHE A 503 6.47 15.44 9.86
N GLY A 504 6.24 16.63 10.44
CA GLY A 504 5.67 17.76 9.72
C GLY A 504 6.65 18.38 8.72
N GLU A 505 6.19 19.35 7.92
CA GLU A 505 7.00 20.00 6.88
C GLU A 505 8.32 20.60 7.38
N ASN A 506 9.31 20.63 6.49
CA ASN A 506 10.62 21.29 6.68
C ASN A 506 11.54 20.67 7.74
N GLY A 507 11.43 19.36 7.99
CA GLY A 507 12.47 18.59 8.69
C GLY A 507 12.66 18.92 10.17
N TRP A 508 11.64 19.46 10.85
CA TRP A 508 11.66 19.56 12.29
C TRP A 508 11.54 18.16 12.91
N THR A 509 12.54 17.78 13.71
CA THR A 509 12.43 16.61 14.59
C THR A 509 11.22 16.79 15.50
N ALA A 510 10.36 15.77 15.59
CA ALA A 510 9.41 15.67 16.70
C ALA A 510 10.17 15.89 18.02
N PRO A 511 9.71 16.75 18.94
CA PRO A 511 10.45 17.09 20.14
C PRO A 511 10.66 15.83 20.98
N ALA A 512 11.94 15.46 21.16
CA ALA A 512 12.31 14.19 21.76
C ALA A 512 11.73 14.02 23.17
N ARG A 513 10.84 13.02 23.32
CA ARG A 513 10.37 12.39 24.57
C ARG A 513 10.26 13.28 25.81
N ALA A 514 9.03 13.70 26.12
CA ALA A 514 8.64 13.78 27.53
C ALA A 514 8.58 12.34 28.13
N PRO A 515 9.17 12.07 29.30
CA PRO A 515 9.32 10.71 29.80
C PRO A 515 8.01 10.18 30.41
N GLY A 516 7.32 9.25 29.73
CA GLY A 516 6.05 8.72 30.27
C GLY A 516 5.39 7.50 29.60
N PHE A 517 5.86 6.99 28.45
CA PHE A 517 5.18 5.89 27.74
C PHE A 517 6.03 4.64 27.45
N GLY A 518 6.94 4.30 28.37
CA GLY A 518 7.42 2.94 28.49
C GLY A 518 6.37 2.05 29.19
N ALA A 519 6.00 0.94 28.56
CA ALA A 519 5.31 -0.22 29.16
C ALA A 519 3.77 -0.23 29.37
N LEU A 520 2.97 0.46 28.54
CA LEU A 520 1.50 0.19 28.48
C LEU A 520 0.94 -0.12 27.07
N ALA A 521 1.40 0.52 26.00
CA ALA A 521 1.07 0.08 24.62
C ALA A 521 1.62 -1.33 24.31
N ALA A 522 2.84 -1.63 24.78
CA ALA A 522 3.48 -2.94 24.67
C ALA A 522 2.81 -4.06 25.50
N THR A 523 1.81 -3.74 26.34
CA THR A 523 1.14 -4.71 27.21
C THR A 523 -0.28 -5.03 26.72
N ALA A 524 -0.92 -4.14 25.94
CA ALA A 524 -2.16 -4.43 25.23
C ALA A 524 -1.91 -5.27 23.96
N ALA A 525 -0.84 -4.96 23.20
CA ALA A 525 -0.50 -5.70 21.97
C ALA A 525 0.14 -7.09 22.20
N CYS A 526 0.63 -7.39 23.41
CA CYS A 526 1.12 -8.73 23.78
C CYS A 526 0.09 -9.59 24.56
N GLY A 527 -1.17 -9.15 24.66
CA GLY A 527 -2.22 -9.81 25.43
C GLY A 527 -2.71 -11.16 24.87
N ILE A 528 -2.46 -11.47 23.58
CA ILE A 528 -2.97 -12.68 22.90
C ILE A 528 -1.83 -13.67 22.56
N ALA A 529 -0.87 -13.84 23.49
CA ALA A 529 0.18 -14.87 23.37
C ALA A 529 0.29 -15.81 24.61
N LEU A 530 -0.41 -15.54 25.72
CA LEU A 530 -0.18 -16.25 27.00
C LEU A 530 -1.41 -16.85 27.71
N LEU A 531 -2.53 -17.08 27.00
CA LEU A 531 -3.71 -17.80 27.53
C LEU A 531 -4.00 -19.16 26.85
N ARG A 532 -2.96 -19.91 26.47
CA ARG A 532 -3.06 -21.36 26.14
C ARG A 532 -2.13 -22.28 26.94
N ARG A 533 -1.90 -21.97 28.23
CA ARG A 533 -1.44 -22.96 29.24
C ARG A 533 -2.16 -22.71 30.57
N GLY A 534 -3.33 -23.32 30.78
CA GLY A 534 -4.10 -23.08 32.01
C GLY A 534 -5.23 -24.05 32.37
N VAL A 535 -5.95 -24.66 31.42
CA VAL A 535 -7.09 -25.54 31.75
C VAL A 535 -7.07 -26.86 30.97
N ARG A 536 -6.33 -27.85 31.51
CA ARG A 536 -6.58 -29.30 31.33
C ARG A 536 -6.30 -30.03 32.64
N ARG A 537 -7.22 -29.88 33.59
CA ARG A 537 -7.49 -30.84 34.67
C ARG A 537 -8.99 -30.79 34.97
N GLY A 538 -9.64 -31.94 34.90
CA GLY A 538 -11.09 -32.09 34.71
C GLY A 538 -11.30 -33.02 33.54
#